data_AF-A0A445K1F8-F1
#
_entry.id   AF-A0A445K1F8-F1
#
_cell.length_a   1.000
_cell.length_b   1.000
_cell.length_c   1.000
_cell.angle_alpha   90.00
_cell.angle_beta   90.00
_cell.angle_gamma   90.00
#
_symmetry.space_group_name_H-M   'P 1'
#
loop_
_entity.id
_entity.type
_entity.pdbx_description
1 polymer ?
#
loop_
_entity_poly.entity_id
_entity_poly.type
_entity_poly.pdbx_seq_one_letter_code
_entity_poly.pdbx_strand_id
1 'polypeptide(L)'
;MVRDTWFDNEFYSSYFMWDSFTAGVAVSIMSKPNNHKGENEFAEMEYMNITVITSNKPYGVSDGSNPFFDGRRVPKFNLEKGGVHSGHVQQGLRDPLCFVNNGKGKCQDGYTAEVSGPDSVRVLVATKAKPNKDVGSSLDREYFISFLNVLKHPQNAGRFNFITQFPYYKEVTYKPDFQNKTLGKPVVFDMDMSAGDFLALFYLLKVPVQVIDLKALIVSPTGWTNSATIDVIYDLLHMMGRDDIPVGLGDVFAMNQSDPIFPPVGECKYVKAIPHGSGGLLDSDTLYGLARDLPRSPRRYTAENSEVWGAPRDTDHPELRQPLAMEVWDSVLQRTKPRSKITVLTNGPLTNLAKVVSVKNISSRIQEVYVVGGHLSSNVNDKGNIFSVPSNQYAEFNMFLDPLAAKTVFESEVNITLIPLNTQRQVSSFSTIIGELRRTPRTPEAVFSERLLSRLYRLKQTHNRYQHMDTFLGEIVGAAVLTDSNSGLNPNFEVKAVNVLADGNESSDGKIVVDEKGGKLVRILSSVDAKVYYSLYANKLGDEDQSAKIGSFEKQRRKWNHPHSKK
;
A
#
# COMPACT_ATOMS: atom_id res chain seq x y z
N MET A 1 7.24 27.68 18.67
CA MET A 1 8.61 27.21 18.91
C MET A 1 8.63 26.57 20.28
N VAL A 2 8.38 25.25 20.33
CA VAL A 2 8.41 24.49 21.58
C VAL A 2 9.83 24.63 22.13
N ARG A 3 9.94 25.08 23.38
CA ARG A 3 11.20 25.06 24.10
C ARG A 3 11.59 23.59 24.26
N ASP A 4 12.62 23.15 23.52
CA ASP A 4 13.35 21.90 23.77
C ASP A 4 14.16 22.03 25.07
N THR A 5 13.51 22.37 26.17
CA THR A 5 14.11 22.39 27.50
C THR A 5 13.92 21.01 28.11
N TRP A 6 14.97 20.19 28.09
CA TRP A 6 15.07 18.97 28.90
C TRP A 6 16.17 19.10 29.96
N PHE A 7 15.97 18.37 31.06
CA PHE A 7 16.59 18.66 32.37
C PHE A 7 17.74 17.71 32.76
N ASP A 8 18.17 16.77 31.91
CA ASP A 8 19.25 15.84 32.25
C ASP A 8 20.13 15.41 31.05
N ASN A 9 21.28 14.80 31.38
CA ASN A 9 22.28 14.32 30.42
C ASN A 9 21.90 12.97 29.78
N GLU A 10 20.70 12.44 30.03
CA GLU A 10 20.24 11.11 29.58
C GLU A 10 19.38 11.19 28.30
N PHE A 11 19.77 12.02 27.34
CA PHE A 11 19.06 12.21 26.05
C PHE A 11 18.93 10.92 25.22
N TYR A 12 19.72 9.87 25.53
CA TYR A 12 19.61 8.54 24.93
C TYR A 12 18.31 7.78 25.32
N SER A 13 17.33 8.44 25.91
CA SER A 13 16.03 7.86 26.30
C SER A 13 14.83 8.45 25.55
N SER A 14 15.00 9.47 24.70
CA SER A 14 13.88 10.27 24.14
C SER A 14 13.81 10.31 22.61
N TYR A 15 12.70 9.83 22.03
CA TYR A 15 12.57 9.37 20.63
C TYR A 15 12.61 10.41 19.48
N PHE A 16 12.35 11.71 19.71
CA PHE A 16 12.00 12.63 18.60
C PHE A 16 13.17 13.38 17.94
N MET A 17 14.36 13.45 18.56
CA MET A 17 15.54 14.15 18.02
C MET A 17 16.73 13.23 17.66
N TRP A 18 16.60 11.93 17.91
CA TRP A 18 17.66 10.94 17.66
C TRP A 18 18.20 11.02 16.24
N ASP A 19 17.34 11.13 15.24
CA ASP A 19 17.75 10.94 13.85
C ASP A 19 18.70 12.04 13.37
N SER A 20 18.44 13.31 13.71
CA SER A 20 19.28 14.42 13.25
C SER A 20 20.61 14.49 14.00
N PHE A 21 20.58 14.36 15.34
CA PHE A 21 21.79 14.35 16.16
C PHE A 21 22.68 13.14 15.84
N THR A 22 22.12 11.94 15.70
CA THR A 22 22.89 10.75 15.31
C THR A 22 23.44 10.86 13.90
N ALA A 23 22.71 11.45 12.95
CA ALA A 23 23.26 11.76 11.63
C ALA A 23 24.45 12.72 11.76
N GLY A 24 24.35 13.77 12.59
CA GLY A 24 25.46 14.66 12.91
C GLY A 24 26.66 13.94 13.52
N VAL A 25 26.44 13.06 14.49
CA VAL A 25 27.48 12.22 15.11
C VAL A 25 28.15 11.34 14.03
N ALA A 26 27.36 10.64 13.22
CA ALA A 26 27.87 9.77 12.16
C ALA A 26 28.68 10.55 11.12
N VAL A 27 28.18 11.70 10.65
CA VAL A 27 28.88 12.57 9.70
C VAL A 27 30.17 13.13 10.30
N SER A 28 30.18 13.50 11.58
CA SER A 28 31.40 13.97 12.28
C SER A 28 32.48 12.87 12.35
N ILE A 29 32.08 11.60 12.55
CA ILE A 29 33.01 10.46 12.50
C ILE A 29 33.53 10.27 11.06
N MET A 30 32.62 10.22 10.07
CA MET A 30 32.95 9.96 8.67
C MET A 30 33.80 11.06 8.01
N SER A 31 33.64 12.31 8.43
CA SER A 31 34.33 13.47 7.85
C SER A 31 35.79 13.59 8.27
N LYS A 32 36.22 12.89 9.33
CA LYS A 32 37.59 12.95 9.87
C LYS A 32 38.45 11.80 9.35
N PRO A 33 39.43 12.06 8.45
CA PRO A 33 40.38 11.03 8.03
C PRO A 33 41.21 10.55 9.24
N ASN A 34 41.46 9.24 9.32
CA ASN A 34 42.24 8.57 10.39
C ASN A 34 41.63 8.65 11.81
N ASN A 35 40.31 8.78 11.93
CA ASN A 35 39.61 8.81 13.21
C ASN A 35 39.43 7.40 13.84
N HIS A 36 40.55 6.73 14.14
CA HIS A 36 40.55 5.34 14.65
C HIS A 36 39.96 5.21 16.06
N LYS A 37 39.88 6.31 16.82
CA LYS A 37 39.31 6.36 18.17
C LYS A 37 37.85 6.83 18.17
N GLY A 38 37.30 7.19 17.01
CA GLY A 38 35.93 7.63 16.83
C GLY A 38 35.60 8.94 17.56
N GLU A 39 36.57 9.85 17.66
CA GLU A 39 36.39 11.17 18.24
C GLU A 39 35.27 11.94 17.54
N ASN A 40 34.39 12.58 18.31
CA ASN A 40 33.22 13.26 17.78
C ASN A 40 33.18 14.73 18.18
N GLU A 41 32.70 15.61 17.30
CA GLU A 41 32.57 17.05 17.60
C GLU A 41 31.39 17.36 18.50
N PHE A 42 30.35 16.56 18.44
CA PHE A 42 29.06 16.82 19.08
C PHE A 42 28.78 15.92 20.27
N ALA A 43 29.53 14.81 20.43
CA ALA A 43 29.32 13.85 21.50
C ALA A 43 30.62 13.38 22.17
N GLU A 44 30.51 12.96 23.42
CA GLU A 44 31.44 12.06 24.10
C GLU A 44 31.16 10.63 23.62
N MET A 45 32.22 9.87 23.33
CA MET A 45 32.13 8.58 22.67
C MET A 45 32.80 7.52 23.54
N GLU A 46 32.10 6.42 23.80
CA GLU A 46 32.57 5.36 24.68
C GLU A 46 32.31 3.99 24.05
N TYR A 47 33.26 3.08 24.22
CA TYR A 47 33.05 1.69 23.82
C TYR A 47 32.27 0.97 24.91
N MET A 48 31.06 0.53 24.58
CA MET A 48 30.18 -0.22 25.47
C MET A 48 29.96 -1.63 24.92
N ASN A 49 29.83 -2.60 25.82
CA ASN A 49 29.47 -3.97 25.45
C ASN A 49 27.95 -4.09 25.51
N ILE A 50 27.29 -3.99 24.36
CA ILE A 50 25.83 -3.97 24.28
C ILE A 50 25.29 -5.22 23.63
N THR A 51 24.05 -5.57 23.94
CA THR A 51 23.25 -6.53 23.20
C THR A 51 21.83 -6.02 23.02
N VAL A 52 21.13 -6.55 22.02
CA VAL A 52 19.69 -6.31 21.86
C VAL A 52 18.96 -7.44 22.56
N ILE A 53 18.34 -7.17 23.71
CA ILE A 53 17.50 -8.13 24.41
C ILE A 53 16.32 -8.46 23.49
N THR A 54 16.22 -9.70 23.03
CA THR A 54 15.14 -10.14 22.14
C THR A 54 14.09 -10.97 22.88
N SER A 55 14.15 -11.06 24.21
CA SER A 55 13.21 -11.83 25.01
C SER A 55 12.93 -11.19 26.36
N ASN A 56 11.80 -11.56 26.93
CA ASN A 56 11.35 -11.18 28.26
C ASN A 56 11.74 -12.23 29.29
N LYS A 57 12.03 -11.77 30.50
CA LYS A 57 12.29 -12.65 31.64
C LYS A 57 11.00 -13.39 32.06
N PRO A 58 11.10 -14.61 32.58
CA PRO A 58 12.34 -15.37 32.83
C PRO A 58 12.94 -15.98 31.55
N TYR A 59 14.25 -15.84 31.40
CA TYR A 59 14.98 -16.46 30.29
C TYR A 59 15.00 -17.99 30.43
N GLY A 60 15.05 -18.69 29.30
CA GLY A 60 15.00 -20.15 29.18
C GLY A 60 13.60 -20.74 29.12
N VAL A 61 12.54 -19.96 29.38
CA VAL A 61 11.17 -20.45 29.25
C VAL A 61 10.81 -20.63 27.77
N SER A 62 10.28 -21.81 27.47
CA SER A 62 9.78 -22.18 26.17
C SER A 62 8.26 -22.24 26.22
N ASP A 63 7.60 -21.17 25.79
CA ASP A 63 6.14 -21.06 25.65
C ASP A 63 5.70 -21.05 24.17
N GLY A 64 6.65 -21.27 23.24
CA GLY A 64 6.43 -21.25 21.80
C GLY A 64 6.48 -19.86 21.16
N SER A 65 6.58 -18.79 21.94
CA SER A 65 6.54 -17.41 21.43
C SER A 65 7.82 -17.00 20.67
N ASN A 66 8.95 -17.66 20.92
CA ASN A 66 10.26 -17.22 20.45
C ASN A 66 10.76 -18.01 19.23
N PRO A 67 10.76 -17.41 18.02
CA PRO A 67 11.09 -18.12 16.77
C PRO A 67 12.58 -18.49 16.62
N PHE A 68 13.46 -17.96 17.49
CA PHE A 68 14.86 -18.36 17.50
C PHE A 68 15.06 -19.75 18.14
N PHE A 69 14.18 -20.15 19.06
CA PHE A 69 14.32 -21.37 19.85
C PHE A 69 13.19 -22.37 19.62
N ASP A 70 11.97 -21.91 19.35
CA ASP A 70 10.80 -22.77 19.25
C ASP A 70 10.92 -23.81 18.13
N GLY A 71 10.54 -25.06 18.45
CA GLY A 71 10.59 -26.21 17.54
C GLY A 71 11.98 -26.56 16.99
N ARG A 72 13.08 -26.00 17.52
CA ARG A 72 14.43 -26.13 16.96
C ARG A 72 15.38 -26.94 17.83
N ARG A 73 16.06 -27.92 17.23
CA ARG A 73 17.20 -28.62 17.87
C ARG A 73 18.37 -27.66 18.16
N VAL A 74 18.73 -26.85 17.17
CA VAL A 74 19.78 -25.82 17.25
C VAL A 74 19.12 -24.44 17.05
N PRO A 75 19.29 -23.49 18.00
CA PRO A 75 18.75 -22.14 17.87
C PRO A 75 19.20 -21.43 16.59
N LYS A 76 18.38 -20.52 16.05
CA LYS A 76 18.82 -19.64 14.95
C LYS A 76 20.02 -18.80 15.41
N PHE A 77 20.93 -18.52 14.48
CA PHE A 77 22.14 -17.74 14.74
C PHE A 77 23.07 -18.29 15.84
N ASN A 78 22.91 -19.57 16.22
CA ASN A 78 23.64 -20.21 17.32
C ASN A 78 23.51 -19.48 18.66
N LEU A 79 22.35 -18.87 18.94
CA LEU A 79 22.08 -18.17 20.20
C LEU A 79 22.07 -19.11 21.41
N GLU A 80 22.47 -18.60 22.58
CA GLU A 80 22.54 -19.37 23.82
C GLU A 80 21.15 -19.66 24.41
N LYS A 81 20.88 -20.94 24.71
CA LYS A 81 19.65 -21.36 25.43
C LYS A 81 19.73 -20.90 26.88
N GLY A 82 18.69 -20.24 27.37
CA GLY A 82 18.69 -19.63 28.70
C GLY A 82 19.37 -18.26 28.78
N GLY A 83 19.98 -17.78 27.68
CA GLY A 83 20.52 -16.43 27.56
C GLY A 83 19.44 -15.36 27.36
N VAL A 84 19.85 -14.10 27.25
CA VAL A 84 18.94 -12.92 27.13
C VAL A 84 18.05 -12.94 25.88
N HIS A 85 18.40 -13.78 24.91
CA HIS A 85 17.64 -14.00 23.68
C HIS A 85 16.65 -15.16 23.76
N SER A 86 16.71 -15.96 24.82
CA SER A 86 15.95 -17.18 25.03
C SER A 86 14.88 -16.90 26.07
N GLY A 87 13.64 -16.64 25.70
CA GLY A 87 12.53 -16.37 26.63
C GLY A 87 11.29 -15.93 25.88
N HIS A 88 10.30 -15.39 26.59
CA HIS A 88 9.04 -14.97 25.99
C HIS A 88 9.22 -13.76 25.06
N VAL A 89 8.69 -13.81 23.84
CA VAL A 89 8.63 -12.65 22.92
C VAL A 89 7.21 -12.13 22.88
N GLN A 90 7.01 -10.82 23.02
CA GLN A 90 5.68 -10.21 23.03
C GLN A 90 4.92 -10.61 21.75
N GLN A 91 3.78 -11.27 21.92
CA GLN A 91 2.96 -11.77 20.81
C GLN A 91 1.88 -10.78 20.37
N GLY A 92 1.66 -9.68 21.11
CA GLY A 92 0.72 -8.64 20.73
C GLY A 92 0.59 -7.51 21.74
N LEU A 93 -0.21 -6.50 21.41
CA LEU A 93 -0.44 -5.30 22.24
C LEU A 93 -1.05 -5.60 23.60
N ARG A 94 -1.69 -6.77 23.76
CA ARG A 94 -2.40 -7.20 24.98
C ARG A 94 -1.81 -8.47 25.60
N ASP A 95 -0.55 -8.79 25.27
CA ASP A 95 0.09 -10.01 25.74
C ASP A 95 0.05 -10.11 27.28
N PRO A 96 -0.65 -11.08 27.87
CA PRO A 96 -0.82 -11.16 29.32
C PRO A 96 0.50 -11.36 30.06
N LEU A 97 1.54 -11.87 29.39
CA LEU A 97 2.89 -11.96 29.95
C LEU A 97 3.60 -10.60 29.97
N CYS A 98 3.10 -9.61 29.23
CA CYS A 98 3.63 -8.25 29.21
C CYS A 98 2.86 -7.26 30.07
N PHE A 99 1.61 -7.55 30.46
CA PHE A 99 0.83 -6.67 31.34
C PHE A 99 1.05 -6.96 32.82
N VAL A 100 1.01 -5.89 33.62
CA VAL A 100 0.97 -5.93 35.08
C VAL A 100 -0.27 -5.16 35.53
N ASN A 101 -0.87 -5.51 36.67
CA ASN A 101 -2.15 -4.97 37.16
C ASN A 101 -2.21 -3.42 37.25
N ASN A 102 -1.07 -2.72 37.19
CA ASN A 102 -0.99 -1.26 37.26
C ASN A 102 -0.85 -0.57 35.88
N GLY A 103 -1.08 -1.27 34.77
CA GLY A 103 -1.13 -0.68 33.42
C GLY A 103 0.22 -0.33 32.79
N LYS A 104 1.34 -0.50 33.50
CA LYS A 104 2.69 -0.43 32.92
C LYS A 104 3.08 -1.80 32.36
N GLY A 105 3.48 -1.87 31.10
CA GLY A 105 4.05 -3.09 30.52
C GLY A 105 5.40 -3.44 31.16
N LYS A 106 5.70 -4.73 31.33
CA LYS A 106 7.00 -5.22 31.85
C LYS A 106 7.92 -5.81 30.77
N CYS A 107 7.45 -5.91 29.53
CA CYS A 107 8.24 -6.47 28.44
C CYS A 107 9.30 -5.47 27.92
N GLN A 108 10.45 -6.00 27.55
CA GLN A 108 11.69 -5.31 27.14
C GLN A 108 12.30 -5.97 25.89
N ASP A 109 11.54 -6.78 25.15
CA ASP A 109 11.99 -7.33 23.88
C ASP A 109 12.20 -6.21 22.82
N GLY A 110 13.33 -6.27 22.14
CA GLY A 110 13.83 -5.20 21.27
C GLY A 110 14.65 -4.12 21.99
N TYR A 111 14.87 -4.23 23.31
CA TYR A 111 15.61 -3.24 24.09
C TYR A 111 17.13 -3.44 23.98
N THR A 112 17.90 -2.35 23.86
CA THR A 112 19.36 -2.41 23.90
C THR A 112 19.86 -2.27 25.33
N ALA A 113 20.66 -3.21 25.81
CA ALA A 113 21.22 -3.19 27.16
C ALA A 113 22.73 -3.44 27.15
N GLU A 114 23.43 -2.79 28.08
CA GLU A 114 24.82 -3.13 28.36
C GLU A 114 24.88 -4.46 29.13
N VAL A 115 25.66 -5.40 28.60
CA VAL A 115 25.86 -6.72 29.23
C VAL A 115 27.32 -7.15 29.08
N SER A 116 27.82 -7.90 30.06
CA SER A 116 29.20 -8.40 30.08
C SER A 116 29.37 -9.82 29.53
N GLY A 117 28.30 -10.37 28.91
CA GLY A 117 28.23 -11.76 28.47
C GLY A 117 28.79 -12.00 27.06
N PRO A 118 28.90 -13.29 26.65
CA PRO A 118 29.37 -13.67 25.30
C PRO A 118 28.44 -13.16 24.18
N ASP A 119 27.18 -12.87 24.50
CA ASP A 119 26.18 -12.30 23.59
C ASP A 119 26.34 -10.77 23.39
N SER A 120 27.33 -10.14 24.01
CA SER A 120 27.61 -8.71 23.83
C SER A 120 28.49 -8.44 22.61
N VAL A 121 28.22 -7.31 21.96
CA VAL A 121 29.08 -6.75 20.92
C VAL A 121 29.65 -5.44 21.45
N ARG A 122 30.96 -5.27 21.28
CA ARG A 122 31.64 -4.02 21.61
C ARG A 122 31.33 -2.98 20.54
N VAL A 123 30.54 -1.96 20.90
CA VAL A 123 30.09 -0.92 19.99
C VAL A 123 30.55 0.44 20.52
N LEU A 124 30.92 1.35 19.61
CA LEU A 124 31.22 2.73 19.95
C LEU A 124 29.92 3.53 20.03
N VAL A 125 29.57 4.02 21.22
CA VAL A 125 28.30 4.66 21.54
C VAL A 125 28.52 6.14 21.87
N ALA A 126 27.65 7.02 21.37
CA ALA A 126 27.60 8.41 21.77
C ALA A 126 26.85 8.52 23.11
N THR A 127 27.57 8.67 24.23
CA THR A 127 27.00 8.61 25.58
C THR A 127 26.52 9.97 26.08
N LYS A 128 27.21 11.05 25.68
CA LYS A 128 26.88 12.40 26.13
C LYS A 128 26.97 13.43 25.01
N ALA A 129 25.91 14.20 24.78
CA ALA A 129 25.97 15.35 23.89
C ALA A 129 26.82 16.46 24.53
N LYS A 130 27.78 17.00 23.77
CA LYS A 130 28.67 18.07 24.24
C LYS A 130 27.88 19.38 24.40
N PRO A 131 28.12 20.12 25.50
CA PRO A 131 27.52 21.43 25.67
C PRO A 131 28.00 22.38 24.58
N ASN A 132 27.20 23.41 24.30
CA ASN A 132 27.62 24.47 23.39
C ASN A 132 28.88 25.16 23.93
N LYS A 133 29.87 25.39 23.07
CA LYS A 133 31.09 26.14 23.45
C LYS A 133 30.81 27.60 23.80
N ASP A 134 29.76 28.19 23.23
CA ASP A 134 29.30 29.53 23.59
C ASP A 134 28.33 29.47 24.77
N VAL A 135 28.82 29.87 25.95
CA VAL A 135 28.04 29.89 27.21
C VAL A 135 26.93 30.95 27.18
N GLY A 136 27.01 31.95 26.29
CA GLY A 136 25.99 32.98 26.12
C GLY A 136 24.89 32.62 25.12
N SER A 137 25.06 31.52 24.37
CA SER A 137 24.09 31.06 23.38
C SER A 137 22.83 30.52 24.06
N SER A 138 21.65 30.81 23.48
CA SER A 138 20.38 30.20 23.90
C SER A 138 20.27 28.71 23.53
N LEU A 139 21.16 28.20 22.67
CA LEU A 139 21.29 26.79 22.31
C LEU A 139 22.28 26.12 23.26
N ASP A 140 21.89 25.02 23.88
CA ASP A 140 22.60 24.39 25.00
C ASP A 140 23.55 23.25 24.58
N ARG A 141 23.56 22.84 23.30
CA ARG A 141 24.43 21.80 22.74
C ARG A 141 25.18 22.29 21.50
N GLU A 142 26.43 21.87 21.35
CA GLU A 142 27.32 22.24 20.24
C GLU A 142 26.72 21.87 18.86
N TYR A 143 26.00 20.75 18.82
CA TYR A 143 25.34 20.25 17.61
C TYR A 143 24.43 21.28 16.94
N PHE A 144 23.64 22.05 17.71
CA PHE A 144 22.59 22.91 17.16
C PHE A 144 23.14 24.03 16.29
N ILE A 145 24.31 24.59 16.64
CA ILE A 145 24.97 25.60 15.80
C ILE A 145 25.32 25.00 14.45
N SER A 146 25.97 23.83 14.44
CA SER A 146 26.35 23.14 13.21
C SER A 146 25.13 22.76 12.37
N PHE A 147 24.11 22.18 12.99
CA PHE A 147 22.85 21.81 12.34
C PHE A 147 22.17 23.01 11.67
N LEU A 148 21.98 24.11 12.40
CA LEU A 148 21.38 25.32 11.85
C LEU A 148 22.23 25.95 10.74
N ASN A 149 23.56 25.92 10.86
CA ASN A 149 24.46 26.40 9.82
C ASN A 149 24.32 25.58 8.52
N VAL A 150 24.23 24.24 8.63
CA VAL A 150 24.00 23.36 7.48
C VAL A 150 22.67 23.70 6.81
N LEU A 151 21.59 23.89 7.58
CA LEU A 151 20.26 24.23 7.05
C LEU A 151 20.19 25.63 6.44
N LYS A 152 20.95 26.59 6.99
CA LYS A 152 20.98 27.99 6.50
C LYS A 152 21.86 28.16 5.27
N HIS A 153 22.75 27.20 4.96
CA HIS A 153 23.68 27.37 3.86
C HIS A 153 22.94 27.39 2.51
N PRO A 154 23.02 28.47 1.71
CA PRO A 154 22.24 28.57 0.48
C PRO A 154 22.50 27.45 -0.53
N GLN A 155 23.71 26.90 -0.56
CA GLN A 155 24.08 25.76 -1.41
C GLN A 155 23.45 24.43 -0.97
N ASN A 156 23.04 24.33 0.29
CA ASN A 156 22.36 23.16 0.87
C ASN A 156 20.83 23.34 0.92
N ALA A 157 20.31 24.49 0.47
CA ALA A 157 18.88 24.74 0.44
C ALA A 157 18.19 23.72 -0.47
N GLY A 158 17.19 23.01 0.08
CA GLY A 158 16.37 22.08 -0.67
C GLY A 158 15.65 22.80 -1.82
N ARG A 159 15.80 22.31 -3.05
CA ARG A 159 15.11 22.84 -4.24
C ARG A 159 13.68 22.28 -4.37
N PHE A 160 12.93 22.25 -3.26
CA PHE A 160 11.66 21.54 -3.20
C PHE A 160 10.46 22.37 -3.68
N ASN A 161 10.67 23.65 -4.00
CA ASN A 161 9.63 24.50 -4.52
C ASN A 161 9.68 24.53 -6.05
N PHE A 162 8.68 23.96 -6.73
CA PHE A 162 8.60 23.99 -8.19
C PHE A 162 8.55 25.42 -8.75
N ILE A 163 8.04 26.40 -7.99
CA ILE A 163 8.06 27.82 -8.36
C ILE A 163 9.49 28.34 -8.47
N THR A 164 10.39 27.92 -7.56
CA THR A 164 11.80 28.34 -7.61
C THR A 164 12.64 27.51 -8.57
N GLN A 165 12.25 26.25 -8.80
CA GLN A 165 12.95 25.36 -9.71
C GLN A 165 12.61 25.60 -11.19
N PHE A 166 11.36 25.98 -11.49
CA PHE A 166 10.86 26.07 -12.85
C PHE A 166 10.18 27.44 -13.11
N PRO A 167 10.76 28.29 -13.98
CA PRO A 167 10.28 29.68 -14.20
C PRO A 167 8.83 29.80 -14.69
N TYR A 168 8.28 28.75 -15.30
CA TYR A 168 6.93 28.72 -15.86
C TYR A 168 6.03 27.69 -15.17
N TYR A 169 6.36 27.32 -13.92
CA TYR A 169 5.51 26.45 -13.12
C TYR A 169 4.10 27.04 -12.95
N LYS A 170 3.09 26.18 -13.09
CA LYS A 170 1.69 26.49 -12.80
C LYS A 170 1.00 25.23 -12.29
N GLU A 171 0.14 25.40 -11.30
CA GLU A 171 -0.84 24.38 -10.92
C GLU A 171 -1.97 24.37 -11.95
N VAL A 172 -2.16 23.22 -12.60
CA VAL A 172 -3.17 23.04 -13.63
C VAL A 172 -3.92 21.74 -13.31
N THR A 173 -5.24 21.76 -13.44
CA THR A 173 -6.06 20.54 -13.40
C THR A 173 -6.62 20.27 -14.79
N TYR A 174 -6.72 19.00 -15.14
CA TYR A 174 -7.27 18.55 -16.41
C TYR A 174 -8.58 17.81 -16.15
N LYS A 175 -9.69 18.46 -16.47
CA LYS A 175 -11.04 17.89 -16.37
C LYS A 175 -11.65 17.84 -17.77
N PRO A 176 -12.19 16.69 -18.19
CA PRO A 176 -12.87 16.59 -19.49
C PRO A 176 -14.22 17.29 -19.43
N ASP A 177 -14.69 17.76 -20.58
CA ASP A 177 -16.07 18.19 -20.76
C ASP A 177 -16.86 17.11 -21.50
N PHE A 178 -17.92 16.63 -20.87
CA PHE A 178 -18.81 15.60 -21.39
C PHE A 178 -20.22 16.09 -21.74
N GLN A 179 -20.48 17.42 -21.76
CA GLN A 179 -21.82 17.97 -21.97
C GLN A 179 -22.57 17.41 -23.20
N ASN A 180 -21.84 17.10 -24.27
CA ASN A 180 -22.42 16.58 -25.53
C ASN A 180 -22.27 15.06 -25.71
N LYS A 181 -21.93 14.31 -24.65
CA LYS A 181 -21.78 12.85 -24.70
C LYS A 181 -22.82 12.15 -23.84
N THR A 182 -23.44 11.12 -24.39
CA THR A 182 -24.21 10.17 -23.59
C THR A 182 -23.24 9.28 -22.82
N LEU A 183 -23.24 9.42 -21.50
CA LEU A 183 -22.39 8.63 -20.62
C LEU A 183 -22.93 7.20 -20.47
N GLY A 184 -22.01 6.23 -20.39
CA GLY A 184 -22.31 4.82 -20.23
C GLY A 184 -22.77 4.47 -18.82
N LYS A 185 -22.66 3.17 -18.46
CA LYS A 185 -23.04 2.72 -17.12
C LYS A 185 -22.12 3.34 -16.06
N PRO A 186 -22.64 3.83 -14.92
CA PRO A 186 -21.80 4.38 -13.86
C PRO A 186 -21.01 3.26 -13.17
N VAL A 187 -19.69 3.42 -13.11
CA VAL A 187 -18.77 2.44 -12.52
C VAL A 187 -18.02 3.07 -11.35
N VAL A 188 -17.91 2.34 -10.25
CA VAL A 188 -16.97 2.62 -9.16
C VAL A 188 -15.90 1.52 -9.17
N PHE A 189 -14.64 1.91 -9.08
CA PHE A 189 -13.52 0.97 -9.02
C PHE A 189 -12.88 1.00 -7.63
N ASP A 190 -12.96 -0.12 -6.91
CA ASP A 190 -12.35 -0.36 -5.62
C ASP A 190 -11.04 -1.14 -5.83
N MET A 191 -9.91 -0.59 -5.40
CA MET A 191 -8.57 -1.08 -5.71
C MET A 191 -7.67 -1.02 -4.49
N ASP A 192 -6.72 -1.93 -4.37
CA ASP A 192 -5.70 -1.93 -3.31
C ASP A 192 -4.34 -1.39 -3.78
N MET A 193 -4.35 -0.76 -4.95
CA MET A 193 -3.23 -0.09 -5.61
C MET A 193 -2.04 -1.02 -5.91
N SER A 194 -2.31 -2.30 -6.11
CA SER A 194 -1.36 -3.21 -6.73
C SER A 194 -0.88 -2.71 -8.10
N ALA A 195 0.20 -3.28 -8.62
CA ALA A 195 0.61 -3.02 -10.01
C ALA A 195 -0.48 -3.39 -11.04
N GLY A 196 -1.28 -4.41 -10.76
CA GLY A 196 -2.38 -4.84 -11.62
C GLY A 196 -3.52 -3.84 -11.64
N ASP A 197 -3.81 -3.21 -10.51
CA ASP A 197 -4.85 -2.18 -10.39
C ASP A 197 -4.54 -0.93 -11.19
N PHE A 198 -3.29 -0.47 -11.17
CA PHE A 198 -2.88 0.65 -12.01
C PHE A 198 -3.00 0.31 -13.51
N LEU A 199 -2.70 -0.92 -13.90
CA LEU A 199 -2.87 -1.40 -15.28
C LEU A 199 -4.35 -1.53 -15.67
N ALA A 200 -5.21 -1.99 -14.75
CA ALA A 200 -6.66 -2.04 -14.91
C ALA A 200 -7.26 -0.62 -15.00
N LEU A 201 -6.78 0.32 -14.19
CA LEU A 201 -7.19 1.71 -14.21
C LEU A 201 -6.86 2.38 -15.55
N PHE A 202 -5.64 2.18 -16.08
CA PHE A 202 -5.32 2.64 -17.43
C PHE A 202 -6.33 2.09 -18.44
N TYR A 203 -6.62 0.79 -18.41
CA TYR A 203 -7.58 0.20 -19.32
C TYR A 203 -8.98 0.82 -19.17
N LEU A 204 -9.52 0.96 -17.95
CA LEU A 204 -10.83 1.59 -17.70
C LEU A 204 -10.89 3.03 -18.22
N LEU A 205 -9.82 3.82 -18.05
CA LEU A 205 -9.76 5.20 -18.55
C LEU A 205 -9.66 5.28 -20.09
N LYS A 206 -9.23 4.19 -20.74
CA LYS A 206 -9.21 4.04 -22.21
C LYS A 206 -10.52 3.52 -22.78
N VAL A 207 -11.37 2.89 -21.97
CA VAL A 207 -12.71 2.50 -22.41
C VAL A 207 -13.53 3.76 -22.69
N PRO A 208 -14.22 3.85 -23.86
CA PRO A 208 -15.00 5.02 -24.21
C PRO A 208 -16.02 5.39 -23.13
N VAL A 209 -16.15 6.68 -22.82
CA VAL A 209 -17.09 7.16 -21.78
C VAL A 209 -18.56 6.84 -22.06
N GLN A 210 -18.89 6.48 -23.31
CA GLN A 210 -20.21 6.02 -23.72
C GLN A 210 -20.49 4.56 -23.31
N VAL A 211 -19.43 3.78 -23.03
CA VAL A 211 -19.54 2.40 -22.54
C VAL A 211 -19.58 2.40 -21.01
N ILE A 212 -18.64 3.11 -20.37
CA ILE A 212 -18.63 3.28 -18.91
C ILE A 212 -18.40 4.72 -18.51
N ASP A 213 -18.99 5.10 -17.38
CA ASP A 213 -18.76 6.38 -16.72
C ASP A 213 -18.09 6.11 -15.38
N LEU A 214 -16.75 6.15 -15.35
CA LEU A 214 -15.98 5.92 -14.14
C LEU A 214 -16.19 7.09 -13.18
N LYS A 215 -17.01 6.84 -12.14
CA LYS A 215 -17.51 7.84 -11.20
C LYS A 215 -16.56 8.16 -10.06
N ALA A 216 -15.85 7.15 -9.58
CA ALA A 216 -14.97 7.26 -8.43
C ALA A 216 -13.97 6.10 -8.39
N LEU A 217 -12.84 6.36 -7.71
CA LEU A 217 -11.95 5.33 -7.23
C LEU A 217 -12.08 5.23 -5.71
N ILE A 218 -12.12 4.00 -5.20
CA ILE A 218 -12.09 3.69 -3.78
C ILE A 218 -10.80 2.91 -3.54
N VAL A 219 -10.09 3.24 -2.47
CA VAL A 219 -8.80 2.65 -2.15
C VAL A 219 -8.91 1.79 -0.92
N SER A 220 -8.38 0.58 -0.98
CA SER A 220 -8.34 -0.41 0.10
C SER A 220 -6.89 -0.57 0.62
N PRO A 221 -6.46 0.20 1.64
CA PRO A 221 -5.11 0.10 2.22
C PRO A 221 -4.85 -1.21 2.96
N THR A 222 -5.86 -2.07 3.11
CA THR A 222 -5.72 -3.43 3.66
C THR A 222 -5.02 -4.40 2.69
N GLY A 223 -4.74 -3.98 1.46
CA GLY A 223 -4.08 -4.79 0.43
C GLY A 223 -2.64 -4.41 0.12
N TRP A 224 -2.27 -4.41 -1.16
CA TRP A 224 -0.87 -4.40 -1.62
C TRP A 224 -0.08 -3.10 -1.42
N THR A 225 -0.69 -2.02 -0.94
CA THR A 225 -0.03 -0.71 -0.77
C THR A 225 -0.53 0.06 0.45
N ASN A 226 0.29 1.02 0.89
CA ASN A 226 -0.05 1.95 1.96
C ASN A 226 -0.85 3.16 1.44
N SER A 227 -1.63 3.82 2.31
CA SER A 227 -2.50 4.96 1.95
C SER A 227 -1.78 6.12 1.23
N ALA A 228 -0.49 6.34 1.52
CA ALA A 228 0.30 7.40 0.88
C ALA A 228 0.46 7.19 -0.64
N THR A 229 0.28 5.97 -1.13
CA THR A 229 0.36 5.61 -2.55
C THR A 229 -0.78 6.22 -3.38
N ILE A 230 -1.81 6.79 -2.75
CA ILE A 230 -2.86 7.59 -3.42
C ILE A 230 -2.27 8.71 -4.29
N ASP A 231 -1.11 9.28 -3.94
CA ASP A 231 -0.42 10.25 -4.79
C ASP A 231 -0.15 9.73 -6.21
N VAL A 232 0.13 8.43 -6.34
CA VAL A 232 0.36 7.77 -7.62
C VAL A 232 -0.94 7.68 -8.43
N ILE A 233 -2.08 7.47 -7.77
CA ILE A 233 -3.41 7.53 -8.42
C ILE A 233 -3.67 8.94 -8.95
N TYR A 234 -3.39 9.98 -8.14
CA TYR A 234 -3.54 11.36 -8.59
C TYR A 234 -2.65 11.71 -9.77
N ASP A 235 -1.39 11.27 -9.74
CA ASP A 235 -0.43 11.46 -10.83
C ASP A 235 -0.88 10.72 -12.12
N LEU A 236 -1.46 9.51 -12.00
CA LEU A 236 -2.05 8.78 -13.14
C LEU A 236 -3.31 9.45 -13.68
N LEU A 237 -4.25 9.86 -12.82
CA LEU A 237 -5.45 10.58 -13.25
C LEU A 237 -5.07 11.90 -13.94
N HIS A 238 -4.07 12.60 -13.42
CA HIS A 238 -3.54 13.83 -14.02
C HIS A 238 -2.90 13.56 -15.39
N MET A 239 -2.13 12.47 -15.53
CA MET A 239 -1.61 12.00 -16.81
C MET A 239 -2.73 11.80 -17.83
N MET A 240 -3.79 11.08 -17.44
CA MET A 240 -4.93 10.74 -18.28
C MET A 240 -5.93 11.89 -18.48
N GLY A 241 -5.72 13.03 -17.81
CA GLY A 241 -6.60 14.19 -17.92
C GLY A 241 -7.97 13.99 -17.25
N ARG A 242 -7.97 13.25 -16.13
CA ARG A 242 -9.15 12.84 -15.38
C ARG A 242 -9.10 13.28 -13.92
N ASP A 243 -8.64 14.51 -13.68
CA ASP A 243 -8.63 15.14 -12.35
C ASP A 243 -10.05 15.38 -11.80
N ASP A 244 -11.10 15.11 -12.59
CA ASP A 244 -12.51 15.11 -12.19
C ASP A 244 -12.90 13.92 -11.29
N ILE A 245 -12.16 12.81 -11.34
CA ILE A 245 -12.51 11.59 -10.61
C ILE A 245 -12.13 11.73 -9.12
N PRO A 246 -13.11 11.65 -8.19
CA PRO A 246 -12.83 11.60 -6.76
C PRO A 246 -12.19 10.27 -6.37
N VAL A 247 -11.29 10.32 -5.39
CA VAL A 247 -10.61 9.14 -4.82
C VAL A 247 -10.92 9.12 -3.33
N GLY A 248 -11.49 8.01 -2.85
CA GLY A 248 -11.87 7.82 -1.45
C GLY A 248 -10.94 6.82 -0.76
N LEU A 249 -10.42 7.19 0.41
CA LEU A 249 -9.57 6.34 1.23
C LEU A 249 -10.42 5.47 2.16
N GLY A 250 -10.24 4.16 2.03
CA GLY A 250 -10.87 3.15 2.88
C GLY A 250 -10.17 2.96 4.23
N ASP A 251 -10.68 2.00 4.99
CA ASP A 251 -10.09 1.64 6.29
C ASP A 251 -8.70 1.02 6.12
N VAL A 252 -7.80 1.35 7.04
CA VAL A 252 -6.44 0.79 7.09
C VAL A 252 -6.38 -0.59 7.73
N PHE A 253 -7.45 -1.04 8.38
CA PHE A 253 -7.53 -2.35 9.03
C PHE A 253 -8.68 -3.17 8.46
N ALA A 254 -8.50 -4.49 8.41
CA ALA A 254 -9.57 -5.41 8.08
C ALA A 254 -10.71 -5.34 9.10
N MET A 255 -11.91 -5.77 8.72
CA MET A 255 -13.07 -5.76 9.61
C MET A 255 -12.78 -6.46 10.94
N ASN A 256 -13.15 -5.81 12.03
CA ASN A 256 -12.90 -6.26 13.42
C ASN A 256 -11.42 -6.43 13.81
N GLN A 257 -10.48 -5.77 13.12
CA GLN A 257 -9.05 -5.77 13.50
C GLN A 257 -8.56 -4.46 14.14
N SER A 258 -9.38 -3.42 14.23
CA SER A 258 -9.04 -2.23 15.02
C SER A 258 -9.02 -2.56 16.53
N ASP A 259 -8.05 -2.04 17.29
CA ASP A 259 -8.05 -2.22 18.75
C ASP A 259 -9.23 -1.45 19.38
N PRO A 260 -10.03 -2.08 20.25
CA PRO A 260 -11.23 -1.44 20.80
C PRO A 260 -10.95 -0.32 21.83
N ILE A 261 -9.72 -0.21 22.34
CA ILE A 261 -9.28 0.83 23.30
C ILE A 261 -8.43 1.91 22.58
N PHE A 262 -7.60 1.51 21.62
CA PHE A 262 -6.77 2.40 20.80
C PHE A 262 -7.02 2.19 19.30
N PRO A 263 -8.17 2.64 18.74
CA PRO A 263 -8.55 2.38 17.35
C PRO A 263 -7.53 2.74 16.27
N PRO A 264 -6.66 3.77 16.43
CA PRO A 264 -5.59 4.04 15.45
C PRO A 264 -4.54 2.94 15.35
N VAL A 265 -4.53 1.98 16.27
CA VAL A 265 -3.67 0.80 16.26
C VAL A 265 -4.57 -0.43 16.10
N GLY A 266 -4.16 -1.36 15.25
CA GLY A 266 -4.93 -2.56 14.94
C GLY A 266 -4.06 -3.81 14.86
N GLU A 267 -4.71 -4.95 14.69
CA GLU A 267 -4.06 -6.22 14.42
C GLU A 267 -3.62 -6.29 12.96
N CYS A 268 -2.42 -6.80 12.71
CA CYS A 268 -1.91 -7.03 11.35
C CYS A 268 -2.09 -8.49 10.92
N LYS A 269 -3.12 -9.17 11.43
CA LYS A 269 -3.24 -10.63 11.37
C LYS A 269 -3.19 -11.16 9.94
N TYR A 270 -3.91 -10.54 9.01
CA TYR A 270 -3.94 -10.97 7.61
C TYR A 270 -2.98 -10.18 6.72
N VAL A 271 -2.87 -8.87 6.91
CA VAL A 271 -2.00 -8.00 6.07
C VAL A 271 -0.52 -8.39 6.15
N LYS A 272 -0.06 -9.01 7.25
CA LYS A 272 1.30 -9.55 7.39
C LYS A 272 1.65 -10.62 6.32
N ALA A 273 0.64 -11.18 5.64
CA ALA A 273 0.85 -12.08 4.52
C ALA A 273 1.43 -11.36 3.30
N ILE A 274 1.26 -10.05 3.17
CA ILE A 274 1.96 -9.29 2.13
C ILE A 274 3.39 -9.00 2.63
N PRO A 275 4.43 -9.43 1.89
CA PRO A 275 5.79 -9.11 2.28
C PRO A 275 6.03 -7.59 2.29
N HIS A 276 6.85 -7.09 3.22
CA HIS A 276 7.24 -5.68 3.15
C HIS A 276 8.07 -5.37 1.89
N GLY A 277 8.86 -6.31 1.37
CA GLY A 277 9.67 -6.13 0.16
C GLY A 277 9.96 -7.42 -0.60
N SER A 278 10.58 -7.27 -1.77
CA SER A 278 10.73 -8.28 -2.83
C SER A 278 9.42 -8.74 -3.47
N GLY A 279 8.55 -7.76 -3.71
CA GLY A 279 7.32 -7.85 -4.49
C GLY A 279 6.05 -7.60 -3.67
N GLY A 280 6.17 -7.01 -2.49
CA GLY A 280 5.01 -6.57 -1.68
C GLY A 280 5.03 -5.06 -1.44
N LEU A 281 4.68 -4.60 -0.23
CA LEU A 281 4.32 -3.19 0.05
C LEU A 281 5.31 -2.16 -0.54
N LEU A 282 6.60 -2.26 -0.24
CA LEU A 282 7.60 -1.28 -0.70
C LEU A 282 7.75 -1.22 -2.23
N ASP A 283 7.65 -2.38 -2.88
CA ASP A 283 7.76 -2.45 -4.34
C ASP A 283 6.48 -1.89 -4.98
N SER A 284 5.30 -2.23 -4.46
CA SER A 284 4.01 -1.75 -4.95
C SER A 284 3.81 -0.25 -4.74
N ASP A 285 4.19 0.30 -3.57
CA ASP A 285 4.08 1.73 -3.24
C ASP A 285 4.81 2.64 -4.25
N THR A 286 5.86 2.12 -4.88
CA THR A 286 6.67 2.87 -5.85
C THR A 286 6.36 2.52 -7.30
N LEU A 287 5.36 1.67 -7.55
CA LEU A 287 5.14 1.00 -8.82
C LEU A 287 6.44 0.39 -9.39
N TYR A 288 7.16 -0.32 -8.53
CA TYR A 288 8.45 -0.95 -8.85
C TYR A 288 9.47 0.08 -9.38
N GLY A 289 9.42 1.29 -8.82
CA GLY A 289 10.25 2.44 -9.17
C GLY A 289 9.81 3.25 -10.39
N LEU A 290 8.63 2.99 -10.96
CA LEU A 290 8.07 3.72 -12.11
C LEU A 290 7.12 4.86 -11.72
N ALA A 291 6.66 4.95 -10.47
CA ALA A 291 5.78 6.05 -10.04
C ALA A 291 6.39 7.44 -10.32
N ARG A 292 7.72 7.57 -10.25
CA ARG A 292 8.45 8.82 -10.57
C ARG A 292 8.38 9.25 -12.05
N ASP A 293 8.01 8.35 -12.96
CA ASP A 293 7.87 8.66 -14.38
C ASP A 293 6.53 9.36 -14.67
N LEU A 294 5.54 9.20 -13.78
CA LEU A 294 4.24 9.84 -13.89
C LEU A 294 4.35 11.36 -13.64
N PRO A 295 3.57 12.17 -14.36
CA PRO A 295 3.49 13.61 -14.12
C PRO A 295 2.93 13.88 -12.73
N ARG A 296 3.33 15.01 -12.14
CA ARG A 296 2.90 15.45 -10.81
C ARG A 296 1.57 16.18 -10.89
N SER A 297 0.55 15.59 -10.29
CA SER A 297 -0.74 16.23 -10.04
C SER A 297 -0.60 17.38 -9.04
N PRO A 298 -1.43 18.44 -9.11
CA PRO A 298 -1.57 19.37 -7.98
C PRO A 298 -2.31 18.75 -6.78
N ARG A 299 -3.03 17.62 -6.97
CA ARG A 299 -3.67 16.89 -5.86
C ARG A 299 -2.63 16.10 -5.09
N ARG A 300 -2.77 16.07 -3.76
CA ARG A 300 -1.90 15.30 -2.88
C ARG A 300 -2.67 14.56 -1.80
N TYR A 301 -2.16 13.40 -1.43
CA TYR A 301 -2.52 12.74 -0.21
C TYR A 301 -2.12 13.61 0.98
N THR A 302 -3.07 13.83 1.86
CA THR A 302 -2.90 14.54 3.13
C THR A 302 -3.55 13.68 4.21
N ALA A 303 -3.11 13.84 5.46
CA ALA A 303 -3.64 13.02 6.55
C ALA A 303 -5.18 13.09 6.62
N GLU A 304 -5.79 11.95 6.97
CA GLU A 304 -7.23 11.85 7.17
C GLU A 304 -7.66 12.84 8.26
N ASN A 305 -8.44 13.84 7.86
CA ASN A 305 -9.10 14.75 8.79
C ASN A 305 -10.60 14.70 8.52
N SER A 306 -11.41 14.79 9.56
CA SER A 306 -12.85 14.95 9.40
C SER A 306 -13.17 16.45 9.27
N GLU A 307 -13.95 16.83 8.27
CA GLU A 307 -14.55 18.17 8.20
C GLU A 307 -15.41 18.50 9.44
N VAL A 308 -15.95 17.48 10.12
CA VAL A 308 -16.85 17.61 11.26
C VAL A 308 -16.09 17.79 12.58
N TRP A 309 -14.91 17.18 12.73
CA TRP A 309 -14.20 17.12 14.01
C TRP A 309 -12.85 17.86 14.03
N GLY A 310 -12.44 18.45 12.90
CA GLY A 310 -11.18 19.19 12.79
C GLY A 310 -9.94 18.27 12.80
N ALA A 311 -8.83 18.80 12.29
CA ALA A 311 -7.58 18.06 12.14
C ALA A 311 -6.82 17.89 13.47
N PRO A 312 -6.20 16.73 13.75
CA PRO A 312 -5.06 16.66 14.64
C PRO A 312 -3.83 17.24 13.91
N ARG A 313 -3.51 18.50 14.23
CA ARG A 313 -2.29 19.26 13.85
C ARG A 313 -2.18 19.71 12.38
N ASP A 314 -2.36 21.03 12.21
CA ASP A 314 -1.68 21.91 11.24
C ASP A 314 -2.07 21.86 9.75
N THR A 315 -3.36 21.71 9.42
CA THR A 315 -3.84 22.16 8.09
C THR A 315 -4.92 23.22 8.24
N ASP A 316 -4.59 24.48 7.96
CA ASP A 316 -5.55 25.58 7.80
C ASP A 316 -6.51 25.39 6.60
N HIS A 317 -6.40 24.25 5.90
CA HIS A 317 -7.03 23.92 4.63
C HIS A 317 -7.76 22.56 4.66
N PRO A 318 -8.89 22.42 5.37
CA PRO A 318 -9.67 21.18 5.43
C PRO A 318 -10.13 20.70 4.05
N GLU A 319 -10.27 21.58 3.07
CA GLU A 319 -10.58 21.25 1.66
C GLU A 319 -9.47 20.44 0.96
N LEU A 320 -8.26 20.42 1.51
CA LEU A 320 -7.12 19.68 0.98
C LEU A 320 -6.98 18.28 1.60
N ARG A 321 -7.86 17.89 2.53
CA ARG A 321 -7.86 16.56 3.16
C ARG A 321 -8.08 15.44 2.15
N GLN A 322 -7.57 14.24 2.45
CA GLN A 322 -7.93 13.04 1.70
C GLN A 322 -9.39 12.65 1.99
N PRO A 323 -10.30 12.61 1.00
CA PRO A 323 -11.67 12.16 1.20
C PRO A 323 -11.73 10.69 1.62
N LEU A 324 -12.68 10.34 2.48
CA LEU A 324 -12.92 8.96 2.90
C LEU A 324 -13.78 8.22 1.89
N ALA A 325 -13.64 6.89 1.83
CA ALA A 325 -14.37 6.02 0.91
C ALA A 325 -15.90 6.22 1.00
N MET A 326 -16.44 6.27 2.23
CA MET A 326 -17.88 6.45 2.43
C MET A 326 -18.38 7.85 2.01
N GLU A 327 -17.58 8.90 2.18
CA GLU A 327 -17.93 10.26 1.74
C GLU A 327 -17.99 10.33 0.20
N VAL A 328 -17.03 9.68 -0.46
CA VAL A 328 -17.02 9.58 -1.93
C VAL A 328 -18.22 8.76 -2.42
N TRP A 329 -18.54 7.65 -1.75
CA TRP A 329 -19.75 6.86 -2.04
C TRP A 329 -21.03 7.68 -1.91
N ASP A 330 -21.20 8.43 -0.82
CA ASP A 330 -22.34 9.32 -0.63
C ASP A 330 -22.42 10.38 -1.74
N SER A 331 -21.30 11.00 -2.09
CA SER A 331 -21.24 11.95 -3.19
C SER A 331 -21.61 11.31 -4.53
N VAL A 332 -21.20 10.07 -4.81
CA VAL A 332 -21.57 9.34 -6.03
C VAL A 332 -23.06 9.03 -6.04
N LEU A 333 -23.61 8.57 -4.92
CA LEU A 333 -25.04 8.26 -4.78
C LEU A 333 -25.92 9.50 -4.94
N GLN A 334 -25.48 10.67 -4.47
CA GLN A 334 -26.19 11.93 -4.63
C GLN A 334 -26.15 12.47 -6.07
N ARG A 335 -25.00 12.35 -6.76
CA ARG A 335 -24.82 12.85 -8.13
C ARG A 335 -25.40 11.91 -9.19
N THR A 336 -25.56 10.63 -8.87
CA THR A 336 -26.14 9.64 -9.77
C THR A 336 -27.67 9.71 -9.70
N LYS A 337 -28.33 9.74 -10.87
CA LYS A 337 -29.80 9.80 -10.93
C LYS A 337 -30.42 8.68 -10.08
N PRO A 338 -31.54 8.91 -9.35
CA PRO A 338 -32.10 7.93 -8.42
C PRO A 338 -32.40 6.54 -9.02
N ARG A 339 -32.71 6.46 -10.32
CA ARG A 339 -32.99 5.20 -11.04
C ARG A 339 -31.75 4.58 -11.69
N SER A 340 -30.63 5.29 -11.74
CA SER A 340 -29.38 4.77 -12.29
C SER A 340 -28.68 3.95 -11.21
N LYS A 341 -28.41 2.68 -11.53
CA LYS A 341 -27.71 1.75 -10.66
C LYS A 341 -26.22 1.73 -10.99
N ILE A 342 -25.40 1.59 -9.95
CA ILE A 342 -23.94 1.61 -10.00
C ILE A 342 -23.41 0.19 -10.19
N THR A 343 -22.47 0.01 -11.10
CA THR A 343 -21.66 -1.21 -11.17
C THR A 343 -20.37 -1.00 -10.39
N VAL A 344 -19.98 -1.98 -9.59
CA VAL A 344 -18.72 -1.93 -8.84
C VAL A 344 -17.75 -2.94 -9.44
N LEU A 345 -16.51 -2.54 -9.65
CA LEU A 345 -15.39 -3.46 -9.84
C LEU A 345 -14.53 -3.39 -8.58
N THR A 346 -14.18 -4.52 -8.00
CA THR A 346 -13.28 -4.59 -6.85
C THR A 346 -12.12 -5.52 -7.17
N ASN A 347 -10.91 -4.97 -7.12
CA ASN A 347 -9.66 -5.70 -7.29
C ASN A 347 -8.84 -5.82 -6.00
N GLY A 348 -9.30 -5.24 -4.90
CA GLY A 348 -8.68 -5.37 -3.58
C GLY A 348 -9.51 -6.22 -2.61
N PRO A 349 -9.06 -6.26 -1.33
CA PRO A 349 -9.86 -6.81 -0.24
C PRO A 349 -11.21 -6.12 -0.12
N LEU A 350 -12.23 -6.87 0.31
CA LEU A 350 -13.62 -6.40 0.27
C LEU A 350 -14.02 -5.48 1.45
N THR A 351 -13.04 -4.98 2.22
CA THR A 351 -13.23 -4.18 3.44
C THR A 351 -14.17 -2.99 3.22
N ASN A 352 -13.92 -2.21 2.18
CA ASN A 352 -14.72 -1.03 1.86
C ASN A 352 -16.12 -1.42 1.39
N LEU A 353 -16.21 -2.40 0.48
CA LEU A 353 -17.48 -2.86 -0.04
C LEU A 353 -18.37 -3.46 1.05
N ALA A 354 -17.80 -4.17 2.03
CA ALA A 354 -18.56 -4.72 3.16
C ALA A 354 -19.29 -3.63 3.95
N LYS A 355 -18.66 -2.46 4.14
CA LYS A 355 -19.32 -1.30 4.76
C LYS A 355 -20.45 -0.77 3.89
N VAL A 356 -20.21 -0.66 2.59
CA VAL A 356 -21.19 -0.15 1.62
C VAL A 356 -22.41 -1.05 1.58
N VAL A 357 -22.25 -2.37 1.44
CA VAL A 357 -23.38 -3.32 1.40
C VAL A 357 -24.15 -3.41 2.72
N SER A 358 -23.55 -2.97 3.83
CA SER A 358 -24.22 -2.86 5.13
C SER A 358 -25.13 -1.62 5.24
N VAL A 359 -25.05 -0.67 4.30
CA VAL A 359 -25.93 0.50 4.27
C VAL A 359 -27.34 0.09 3.82
N LYS A 360 -28.35 0.56 4.54
CA LYS A 360 -29.76 0.25 4.24
C LYS A 360 -30.14 0.65 2.81
N ASN A 361 -30.83 -0.24 2.10
CA ASN A 361 -31.31 -0.07 0.71
C ASN A 361 -30.21 0.09 -0.36
N ILE A 362 -28.93 -0.14 -0.04
CA ILE A 362 -27.83 -0.01 -1.01
C ILE A 362 -27.93 -1.01 -2.17
N SER A 363 -28.48 -2.21 -1.92
CA SER A 363 -28.73 -3.23 -2.94
C SER A 363 -29.63 -2.73 -4.07
N SER A 364 -30.53 -1.78 -3.79
CA SER A 364 -31.36 -1.14 -4.81
C SER A 364 -30.59 -0.16 -5.70
N ARG A 365 -29.44 0.34 -5.23
CA ARG A 365 -28.57 1.30 -5.92
C ARG A 365 -27.40 0.63 -6.64
N ILE A 366 -27.01 -0.58 -6.25
CA ILE A 366 -25.96 -1.37 -6.90
C ILE A 366 -26.60 -2.33 -7.91
N GLN A 367 -26.17 -2.27 -9.16
CA GLN A 367 -26.63 -3.20 -10.21
C GLN A 367 -25.96 -4.57 -10.04
N GLU A 368 -24.64 -4.54 -9.91
CA GLU A 368 -23.76 -5.70 -9.93
C GLU A 368 -22.38 -5.33 -9.38
N VAL A 369 -21.75 -6.28 -8.72
CA VAL A 369 -20.37 -6.20 -8.22
C VAL A 369 -19.52 -7.25 -8.95
N TYR A 370 -18.49 -6.81 -9.65
CA TYR A 370 -17.44 -7.65 -10.21
C TYR A 370 -16.33 -7.78 -9.18
N VAL A 371 -16.15 -8.98 -8.63
CA VAL A 371 -15.15 -9.28 -7.61
C VAL A 371 -13.98 -10.00 -8.27
N VAL A 372 -12.83 -9.34 -8.34
CA VAL A 372 -11.57 -9.95 -8.81
C VAL A 372 -10.85 -10.51 -7.60
N GLY A 373 -10.88 -11.84 -7.50
CA GLY A 373 -10.33 -12.55 -6.36
C GLY A 373 -11.08 -13.85 -6.12
N GLY A 374 -10.73 -14.52 -5.04
CA GLY A 374 -11.30 -15.81 -4.68
C GLY A 374 -10.71 -16.99 -5.45
N HIS A 375 -10.73 -18.15 -4.81
CA HIS A 375 -10.24 -19.40 -5.37
C HIS A 375 -11.27 -20.50 -5.17
N LEU A 376 -11.67 -21.13 -6.27
CA LEU A 376 -12.55 -22.29 -6.28
C LEU A 376 -11.74 -23.48 -6.78
N SER A 377 -11.30 -24.31 -5.84
CA SER A 377 -10.47 -25.48 -6.15
C SER A 377 -11.23 -26.46 -7.05
N SER A 378 -10.65 -26.75 -8.21
CA SER A 378 -11.19 -27.73 -9.16
C SER A 378 -10.68 -29.16 -8.92
N ASN A 379 -9.55 -29.31 -8.23
CA ASN A 379 -8.94 -30.60 -7.86
C ASN A 379 -7.90 -30.43 -6.74
N VAL A 380 -7.36 -31.53 -6.23
CA VAL A 380 -6.43 -31.56 -5.07
C VAL A 380 -5.12 -30.76 -5.30
N ASN A 381 -4.69 -30.59 -6.56
CA ASN A 381 -3.47 -29.85 -6.89
C ASN A 381 -3.73 -28.35 -7.13
N ASP A 382 -4.99 -27.93 -7.15
CA ASP A 382 -5.40 -26.57 -7.48
C ASP A 382 -5.43 -25.69 -6.22
N LYS A 383 -4.34 -24.94 -6.05
CA LYS A 383 -4.05 -24.13 -4.85
C LYS A 383 -4.35 -22.64 -5.08
N GLY A 384 -4.65 -21.96 -3.97
CA GLY A 384 -4.74 -20.51 -3.91
C GLY A 384 -3.40 -19.81 -4.21
N ASN A 385 -3.35 -18.49 -4.03
CA ASN A 385 -2.14 -17.69 -4.32
C ASN A 385 -1.42 -17.18 -3.07
N ILE A 386 -1.88 -17.48 -1.85
CA ILE A 386 -1.25 -17.03 -0.61
C ILE A 386 0.05 -17.81 -0.38
N PHE A 387 1.17 -17.25 -0.82
CA PHE A 387 2.48 -17.92 -0.78
C PHE A 387 3.24 -17.73 0.55
N SER A 388 2.84 -16.74 1.35
CA SER A 388 3.50 -16.33 2.60
C SER A 388 2.93 -16.99 3.85
N VAL A 389 1.77 -17.64 3.74
CA VAL A 389 1.08 -18.35 4.83
C VAL A 389 0.89 -19.81 4.41
N PRO A 390 1.92 -20.68 4.57
CA PRO A 390 1.90 -22.04 4.01
C PRO A 390 0.79 -22.96 4.54
N SER A 391 0.23 -22.63 5.71
CA SER A 391 -0.92 -23.33 6.29
C SER A 391 -2.21 -23.11 5.50
N ASN A 392 -2.32 -22.03 4.72
CA ASN A 392 -3.47 -21.74 3.89
C ASN A 392 -3.16 -21.96 2.41
N GLN A 393 -3.55 -23.13 1.90
CA GLN A 393 -3.27 -23.51 0.52
C GLN A 393 -4.45 -23.25 -0.43
N TYR A 394 -5.56 -22.73 0.07
CA TYR A 394 -6.84 -22.72 -0.65
C TYR A 394 -7.44 -21.33 -0.85
N ALA A 395 -7.04 -20.34 -0.07
CA ALA A 395 -7.57 -19.00 -0.20
C ALA A 395 -6.78 -18.16 -1.23
N GLU A 396 -7.44 -17.14 -1.73
CA GLU A 396 -6.86 -16.10 -2.58
C GLU A 396 -6.62 -14.85 -1.74
N PHE A 397 -5.55 -14.09 -2.02
CA PHE A 397 -5.11 -12.93 -1.24
C PHE A 397 -6.23 -11.95 -0.91
N ASN A 398 -7.03 -11.47 -1.87
CA ASN A 398 -8.07 -10.47 -1.58
C ASN A 398 -9.13 -11.00 -0.61
N MET A 399 -9.47 -12.29 -0.70
CA MET A 399 -10.38 -12.92 0.27
C MET A 399 -9.72 -13.16 1.63
N PHE A 400 -8.42 -13.45 1.65
CA PHE A 400 -7.68 -13.72 2.89
C PHE A 400 -7.33 -12.46 3.67
N LEU A 401 -7.09 -11.34 2.99
CA LEU A 401 -6.69 -10.08 3.59
C LEU A 401 -7.81 -9.46 4.44
N ASP A 402 -9.08 -9.72 4.08
CA ASP A 402 -10.24 -9.44 4.93
C ASP A 402 -11.34 -10.50 4.75
N PRO A 403 -11.21 -11.67 5.40
CA PRO A 403 -12.14 -12.79 5.25
C PRO A 403 -13.55 -12.45 5.73
N LEU A 404 -13.65 -11.64 6.79
CA LEU A 404 -14.93 -11.24 7.36
C LEU A 404 -15.67 -10.28 6.43
N ALA A 405 -14.97 -9.32 5.83
CA ALA A 405 -15.55 -8.48 4.80
C ALA A 405 -15.98 -9.28 3.57
N ALA A 406 -15.14 -10.23 3.13
CA ALA A 406 -15.49 -11.11 2.04
C ALA A 406 -16.76 -11.91 2.33
N LYS A 407 -16.86 -12.54 3.51
CA LYS A 407 -18.07 -13.23 3.95
C LYS A 407 -19.28 -12.31 3.97
N THR A 408 -19.15 -11.11 4.54
CA THR A 408 -20.22 -10.10 4.59
C THR A 408 -20.75 -9.75 3.20
N VAL A 409 -19.86 -9.53 2.22
CA VAL A 409 -20.26 -9.23 0.84
C VAL A 409 -20.93 -10.44 0.17
N PHE A 410 -20.36 -11.63 0.33
CA PHE A 410 -20.90 -12.86 -0.24
C PHE A 410 -22.20 -13.33 0.43
N GLU A 411 -22.56 -12.82 1.61
CA GLU A 411 -23.86 -13.06 2.26
C GLU A 411 -24.88 -11.92 2.01
N SER A 412 -24.45 -10.80 1.42
CA SER A 412 -25.31 -9.63 1.16
C SER A 412 -26.32 -9.85 0.01
N GLU A 413 -27.20 -8.88 -0.24
CA GLU A 413 -28.21 -8.95 -1.31
C GLU A 413 -27.70 -8.52 -2.70
N VAL A 414 -26.46 -8.03 -2.84
CA VAL A 414 -25.98 -7.51 -4.13
C VAL A 414 -25.72 -8.63 -5.14
N ASN A 415 -25.94 -8.39 -6.42
CA ASN A 415 -25.55 -9.37 -7.45
C ASN A 415 -24.03 -9.41 -7.59
N ILE A 416 -23.44 -10.60 -7.49
CA ILE A 416 -21.98 -10.79 -7.55
C ILE A 416 -21.62 -11.56 -8.83
N THR A 417 -20.64 -11.02 -9.53
CA THR A 417 -19.87 -11.71 -10.57
C THR A 417 -18.44 -11.90 -10.08
N LEU A 418 -18.07 -13.15 -9.83
CA LEU A 418 -16.73 -13.52 -9.39
C LEU A 418 -15.82 -13.74 -10.61
N ILE A 419 -14.63 -13.16 -10.54
CA ILE A 419 -13.52 -13.33 -11.49
C ILE A 419 -12.42 -14.11 -10.73
N PRO A 420 -12.53 -15.44 -10.66
CA PRO A 420 -11.70 -16.24 -9.76
C PRO A 420 -10.27 -16.37 -10.26
N LEU A 421 -9.36 -16.71 -9.33
CA LEU A 421 -7.94 -16.93 -9.57
C LEU A 421 -7.67 -17.89 -10.75
N ASN A 422 -8.49 -18.93 -10.90
CA ASN A 422 -8.33 -19.90 -11.99
C ASN A 422 -8.46 -19.26 -13.37
N THR A 423 -9.38 -18.30 -13.54
CA THR A 423 -9.54 -17.60 -14.81
C THR A 423 -8.49 -16.51 -14.97
N GLN A 424 -8.12 -15.83 -13.89
CA GLN A 424 -7.01 -14.88 -13.90
C GLN A 424 -5.70 -15.54 -14.41
N ARG A 425 -5.40 -16.76 -13.95
CA ARG A 425 -4.23 -17.55 -14.40
C ARG A 425 -4.25 -17.90 -15.88
N GLN A 426 -5.42 -17.97 -16.53
CA GLN A 426 -5.52 -18.25 -17.99
C GLN A 426 -4.95 -17.09 -18.84
N VAL A 427 -4.86 -15.89 -18.27
CA VAL A 427 -4.41 -14.67 -18.96
C VAL A 427 -3.11 -14.08 -18.38
N SER A 428 -2.29 -14.89 -17.70
CA SER A 428 -1.06 -14.46 -17.03
C SER A 428 0.23 -14.58 -17.88
N SER A 429 0.16 -14.48 -19.21
CA SER A 429 1.35 -14.52 -20.07
C SER A 429 2.00 -13.15 -20.28
N PHE A 430 3.05 -12.86 -19.51
CA PHE A 430 3.86 -11.64 -19.65
C PHE A 430 4.43 -11.46 -21.07
N SER A 431 4.99 -12.52 -21.65
CA SER A 431 5.63 -12.43 -22.98
C SER A 431 4.61 -12.08 -24.06
N THR A 432 3.39 -12.62 -23.97
CA THR A 432 2.33 -12.35 -24.93
C THR A 432 1.83 -10.91 -24.82
N ILE A 433 1.45 -10.46 -23.61
CA ILE A 433 0.92 -9.10 -23.42
C ILE A 433 1.95 -8.01 -23.77
N ILE A 434 3.22 -8.21 -23.39
CA ILE A 434 4.32 -7.29 -23.76
C ILE A 434 4.53 -7.30 -25.27
N GLY A 435 4.45 -8.46 -25.91
CA GLY A 435 4.54 -8.59 -27.37
C GLY A 435 3.46 -7.81 -28.10
N GLU A 436 2.21 -7.89 -27.64
CA GLU A 436 1.09 -7.12 -28.21
C GLU A 436 1.25 -5.62 -27.97
N LEU A 437 1.64 -5.19 -26.77
CA LEU A 437 1.90 -3.77 -26.47
C LEU A 437 3.03 -3.17 -27.32
N ARG A 438 4.02 -3.97 -27.73
CA ARG A 438 5.08 -3.51 -28.64
C ARG A 438 4.61 -3.29 -30.08
N ARG A 439 3.50 -3.91 -30.48
CA ARG A 439 2.92 -3.83 -31.83
C ARG A 439 1.84 -2.76 -31.97
N THR A 440 1.32 -2.24 -30.86
CA THR A 440 0.29 -1.20 -30.83
C THR A 440 0.91 0.20 -30.89
N PRO A 441 0.17 1.25 -31.29
CA PRO A 441 0.68 2.62 -31.24
C PRO A 441 1.15 3.00 -29.83
N ARG A 442 2.21 3.80 -29.75
CA ARG A 442 2.93 4.05 -28.50
C ARG A 442 2.41 5.27 -27.75
N THR A 443 1.15 5.21 -27.31
CA THR A 443 0.61 6.19 -26.37
C THR A 443 1.39 6.17 -25.05
N PRO A 444 1.42 7.27 -24.27
CA PRO A 444 2.19 7.32 -23.02
C PRO A 444 1.80 6.21 -22.02
N GLU A 445 0.51 5.92 -21.89
CA GLU A 445 -0.03 4.86 -21.05
C GLU A 445 0.33 3.45 -21.57
N ALA A 446 0.33 3.20 -22.89
CA ALA A 446 0.81 1.93 -23.45
C ALA A 446 2.30 1.72 -23.14
N VAL A 447 3.11 2.77 -23.27
CA VAL A 447 4.55 2.72 -22.95
C VAL A 447 4.79 2.50 -21.46
N PHE A 448 4.01 3.15 -20.59
CA PHE A 448 4.09 2.94 -19.14
C PHE A 448 3.76 1.49 -18.78
N SER A 449 2.63 0.97 -19.30
CA SER A 449 2.21 -0.42 -19.09
C SER A 449 3.24 -1.43 -19.60
N GLU A 450 3.81 -1.21 -20.79
CA GLU A 450 4.89 -2.06 -21.33
C GLU A 450 6.11 -2.08 -20.39
N ARG A 451 6.52 -0.92 -19.86
CA ARG A 451 7.66 -0.79 -18.95
C ARG A 451 7.41 -1.49 -17.62
N LEU A 452 6.22 -1.31 -17.04
CA LEU A 452 5.83 -1.94 -15.78
C LEU A 452 5.79 -3.47 -15.94
N LEU A 453 5.08 -3.96 -16.95
CA LEU A 453 5.00 -5.40 -17.23
C LEU A 453 6.38 -6.00 -17.54
N SER A 454 7.23 -5.31 -18.31
CA SER A 454 8.60 -5.74 -18.56
C SER A 454 9.45 -5.77 -17.29
N ARG A 455 9.24 -4.83 -16.35
CA ARG A 455 9.91 -4.80 -15.05
C ARG A 455 9.52 -6.00 -14.19
N LEU A 456 8.22 -6.25 -14.04
CA LEU A 456 7.68 -7.39 -13.30
C LEU A 456 8.17 -8.71 -13.89
N TYR A 457 8.10 -8.85 -15.23
CA TYR A 457 8.56 -10.04 -15.92
C TYR A 457 10.06 -10.29 -15.69
N ARG A 458 10.89 -9.25 -15.83
CA ARG A 458 12.33 -9.37 -15.58
C ARG A 458 12.60 -9.78 -14.13
N LEU A 459 11.94 -9.16 -13.15
CA LEU A 459 12.09 -9.52 -11.73
C LEU A 459 11.74 -10.98 -11.47
N LYS A 460 10.62 -11.46 -12.03
CA LYS A 460 10.20 -12.87 -11.96
C LYS A 460 11.24 -13.83 -12.55
N GLN A 461 11.86 -13.46 -13.67
CA GLN A 461 12.87 -14.29 -14.33
C GLN A 461 14.21 -14.31 -13.57
N THR A 462 14.62 -13.18 -12.98
CA THR A 462 15.97 -13.07 -12.39
C THR A 462 16.02 -13.32 -10.89
N HIS A 463 14.89 -13.29 -10.18
CA HIS A 463 14.88 -13.39 -8.72
C HIS A 463 13.77 -14.32 -8.21
N ASN A 464 14.16 -15.34 -7.43
CA ASN A 464 13.23 -16.32 -6.85
C ASN A 464 12.19 -15.72 -5.88
N ARG A 465 12.44 -14.54 -5.30
CA ARG A 465 11.49 -13.88 -4.39
C ARG A 465 10.31 -13.21 -5.11
N TYR A 466 10.40 -13.02 -6.43
CA TYR A 466 9.39 -12.36 -7.25
C TYR A 466 8.62 -13.37 -8.13
N GLN A 467 8.44 -14.61 -7.67
CA GLN A 467 7.75 -15.63 -8.50
C GLN A 467 6.25 -15.34 -8.66
N HIS A 468 5.65 -14.60 -7.73
CA HIS A 468 4.21 -14.27 -7.66
C HIS A 468 3.76 -13.11 -8.56
N MET A 469 4.64 -12.52 -9.39
CA MET A 469 4.31 -11.33 -10.19
C MET A 469 3.16 -11.55 -11.18
N ASP A 470 2.83 -12.80 -11.53
CA ASP A 470 1.69 -13.16 -12.38
C ASP A 470 0.33 -12.84 -11.76
N THR A 471 0.23 -12.74 -10.42
CA THR A 471 -1.00 -12.33 -9.73
C THR A 471 -1.47 -10.97 -10.25
N PHE A 472 -0.58 -9.98 -10.31
CA PHE A 472 -0.90 -8.62 -10.78
C PHE A 472 -1.33 -8.56 -12.25
N LEU A 473 -0.86 -9.49 -13.08
CA LEU A 473 -1.28 -9.54 -14.48
C LEU A 473 -2.73 -10.03 -14.64
N GLY A 474 -3.15 -10.93 -13.75
CA GLY A 474 -4.51 -11.48 -13.72
C GLY A 474 -5.59 -10.47 -13.33
N GLU A 475 -5.24 -9.47 -12.52
CA GLU A 475 -6.17 -8.47 -11.98
C GLU A 475 -6.82 -7.57 -13.05
N ILE A 476 -6.19 -7.46 -14.22
CA ILE A 476 -6.67 -6.65 -15.35
C ILE A 476 -7.93 -7.26 -15.98
N VAL A 477 -8.10 -8.59 -15.90
CA VAL A 477 -9.17 -9.30 -16.62
C VAL A 477 -10.57 -8.88 -16.17
N GLY A 478 -10.73 -8.48 -14.91
CA GLY A 478 -12.01 -7.98 -14.39
C GLY A 478 -12.47 -6.72 -15.11
N ALA A 479 -11.56 -5.79 -15.39
CA ALA A 479 -11.87 -4.57 -16.15
C ALA A 479 -12.23 -4.89 -17.61
N ALA A 480 -11.53 -5.82 -18.24
CA ALA A 480 -11.84 -6.27 -19.60
C ALA A 480 -13.23 -6.93 -19.68
N VAL A 481 -13.54 -7.85 -18.76
CA VAL A 481 -14.83 -8.56 -18.72
C VAL A 481 -15.99 -7.61 -18.38
N LEU A 482 -15.81 -6.68 -17.44
CA LEU A 482 -16.84 -5.70 -17.08
C LEU A 482 -17.23 -4.82 -18.27
N THR A 483 -16.28 -4.51 -19.15
CA THR A 483 -16.46 -3.56 -20.26
C THR A 483 -16.69 -4.26 -21.61
N ASP A 484 -16.73 -5.60 -21.62
CA ASP A 484 -17.00 -6.35 -22.84
C ASP A 484 -18.47 -6.17 -23.25
N SER A 485 -18.66 -5.53 -24.40
CA SER A 485 -19.98 -5.41 -25.01
C SER A 485 -20.03 -6.01 -26.42
N ASN A 486 -18.89 -6.19 -27.09
CA ASN A 486 -18.76 -6.69 -28.48
C ASN A 486 -17.29 -7.03 -28.85
N SER A 487 -16.41 -7.29 -27.88
CA SER A 487 -14.96 -7.40 -28.16
C SER A 487 -14.51 -8.78 -28.64
N GLY A 488 -15.41 -9.78 -28.63
CA GLY A 488 -15.07 -11.16 -28.94
C GLY A 488 -14.32 -11.89 -27.82
N LEU A 489 -14.21 -11.28 -26.63
CA LEU A 489 -13.62 -11.91 -25.44
C LEU A 489 -14.37 -13.19 -25.03
N ASN A 490 -15.67 -13.28 -25.38
CA ASN A 490 -16.55 -14.43 -25.18
C ASN A 490 -16.46 -15.01 -23.75
N PRO A 491 -16.71 -14.19 -22.71
CA PRO A 491 -16.62 -14.66 -21.33
C PRO A 491 -17.72 -15.71 -21.05
N ASN A 492 -17.31 -16.89 -20.60
CA ASN A 492 -18.22 -17.94 -20.19
C ASN A 492 -18.45 -17.87 -18.69
N PHE A 493 -19.71 -18.00 -18.27
CA PHE A 493 -20.10 -17.93 -16.87
C PHE A 493 -20.81 -19.20 -16.43
N GLU A 494 -20.56 -19.61 -15.20
CA GLU A 494 -21.33 -20.60 -14.46
C GLU A 494 -21.99 -19.94 -13.25
N VAL A 495 -23.02 -20.57 -12.67
CA VAL A 495 -23.62 -20.10 -11.42
C VAL A 495 -23.45 -21.19 -10.38
N LYS A 496 -22.88 -20.84 -9.21
CA LYS A 496 -22.72 -21.77 -8.08
C LYS A 496 -23.15 -21.10 -6.79
N ALA A 497 -23.71 -21.89 -5.88
CA ALA A 497 -23.96 -21.48 -4.51
C ALA A 497 -22.64 -21.56 -3.73
N VAL A 498 -22.15 -20.43 -3.22
CA VAL A 498 -20.84 -20.35 -2.56
C VAL A 498 -20.91 -19.65 -1.21
N ASN A 499 -19.93 -19.97 -0.36
CA ASN A 499 -19.73 -19.34 0.94
C ASN A 499 -18.23 -19.05 1.16
N VAL A 500 -17.90 -18.07 2.00
CA VAL A 500 -16.53 -17.71 2.37
C VAL A 500 -16.28 -18.08 3.84
N LEU A 501 -15.19 -18.82 4.09
CA LEU A 501 -14.79 -19.17 5.45
C LEU A 501 -14.08 -17.98 6.13
N ALA A 502 -14.50 -17.63 7.34
CA ALA A 502 -13.99 -16.49 8.11
C ALA A 502 -14.13 -16.74 9.62
N ASP A 503 -13.66 -17.90 10.08
CA ASP A 503 -13.84 -18.37 11.46
C ASP A 503 -12.68 -17.95 12.38
N GLY A 504 -11.74 -17.16 11.85
CA GLY A 504 -10.55 -16.70 12.55
C GLY A 504 -9.39 -17.69 12.51
N ASN A 505 -9.50 -18.76 11.71
CA ASN A 505 -8.43 -19.72 11.50
C ASN A 505 -7.65 -19.38 10.22
N GLU A 506 -6.42 -18.86 10.37
CA GLU A 506 -5.57 -18.45 9.24
C GLU A 506 -5.36 -19.56 8.21
N SER A 507 -5.44 -20.86 8.58
CA SER A 507 -5.26 -21.98 7.63
C SER A 507 -6.43 -22.19 6.66
N SER A 508 -7.61 -21.62 6.96
CA SER A 508 -8.83 -21.80 6.17
C SER A 508 -9.55 -20.50 5.81
N ASP A 509 -9.29 -19.42 6.53
CA ASP A 509 -9.91 -18.12 6.30
C ASP A 509 -9.69 -17.64 4.86
N GLY A 510 -10.70 -16.99 4.28
CA GLY A 510 -10.71 -16.50 2.90
C GLY A 510 -10.97 -17.59 1.85
N LYS A 511 -11.10 -18.86 2.25
CA LYS A 511 -11.42 -19.94 1.32
C LYS A 511 -12.87 -19.81 0.86
N ILE A 512 -13.09 -19.87 -0.45
CA ILE A 512 -14.43 -20.00 -1.04
C ILE A 512 -14.77 -21.49 -1.15
N VAL A 513 -15.93 -21.88 -0.64
CA VAL A 513 -16.46 -23.24 -0.71
C VAL A 513 -17.80 -23.24 -1.44
N VAL A 514 -18.07 -24.31 -2.18
CA VAL A 514 -19.40 -24.55 -2.76
C VAL A 514 -20.30 -25.08 -1.64
N ASP A 515 -21.43 -24.42 -1.42
CA ASP A 515 -22.43 -24.79 -0.42
C ASP A 515 -23.82 -24.73 -1.05
N GLU A 516 -24.32 -25.87 -1.50
CA GLU A 516 -25.63 -25.98 -2.17
C GLU A 516 -26.82 -25.73 -1.24
N LYS A 517 -26.63 -25.80 0.08
CA LYS A 517 -27.73 -25.69 1.06
C LYS A 517 -27.86 -24.30 1.66
N GLY A 518 -26.75 -23.60 1.85
CA GLY A 518 -26.71 -22.29 2.50
C GLY A 518 -25.93 -21.20 1.75
N GLY A 519 -25.28 -21.52 0.64
CA GLY A 519 -24.46 -20.58 -0.12
C GLY A 519 -25.26 -19.62 -1.00
N LYS A 520 -24.72 -18.43 -1.24
CA LYS A 520 -25.30 -17.46 -2.16
C LYS A 520 -25.01 -17.87 -3.60
N LEU A 521 -26.01 -17.76 -4.48
CA LEU A 521 -25.82 -17.92 -5.91
C LEU A 521 -24.95 -16.78 -6.46
N VAL A 522 -23.77 -17.12 -6.95
CA VAL A 522 -22.80 -16.20 -7.53
C VAL A 522 -22.54 -16.59 -8.98
N ARG A 523 -22.51 -15.60 -9.87
CA ARG A 523 -22.08 -15.78 -11.26
C ARG A 523 -20.57 -15.83 -11.29
N ILE A 524 -19.97 -16.90 -11.79
CA ILE A 524 -18.52 -17.14 -11.76
C ILE A 524 -18.03 -17.20 -13.19
N LEU A 525 -17.04 -16.37 -13.51
CA LEU A 525 -16.34 -16.46 -14.79
C LEU A 525 -15.53 -17.75 -14.82
N SER A 526 -15.78 -18.60 -15.81
CA SER A 526 -15.09 -19.89 -15.97
C SER A 526 -13.94 -19.82 -16.96
N SER A 527 -14.13 -19.09 -18.06
CA SER A 527 -13.11 -18.91 -19.11
C SER A 527 -13.32 -17.65 -19.94
N VAL A 528 -12.24 -17.20 -20.57
CA VAL A 528 -12.19 -16.12 -21.57
C VAL A 528 -11.29 -16.54 -22.74
N ASP A 529 -11.47 -15.95 -23.92
CA ASP A 529 -10.50 -16.12 -24.99
C ASP A 529 -9.21 -15.35 -24.67
N ALA A 530 -8.20 -16.07 -24.18
CA ALA A 530 -6.93 -15.49 -23.77
C ALA A 530 -6.18 -14.80 -24.92
N LYS A 531 -6.30 -15.28 -26.17
CA LYS A 531 -5.62 -14.64 -27.31
C LYS A 531 -6.26 -13.30 -27.63
N VAL A 532 -7.60 -13.26 -27.67
CA VAL A 532 -8.35 -12.02 -27.89
C VAL A 532 -8.06 -11.02 -26.76
N TYR A 533 -8.05 -11.47 -25.51
CA TYR A 533 -7.76 -10.65 -24.34
C TYR A 533 -6.47 -9.81 -24.48
N TYR A 534 -5.33 -10.42 -24.84
CA TYR A 534 -4.07 -9.68 -24.94
C TYR A 534 -4.11 -8.59 -26.02
N SER A 535 -4.69 -8.93 -27.18
CA SER A 535 -4.84 -7.96 -28.28
C SER A 535 -5.82 -6.84 -27.92
N LEU A 536 -6.92 -7.17 -27.23
CA LEU A 536 -7.91 -6.21 -26.75
C LEU A 536 -7.27 -5.20 -25.80
N TYR A 537 -6.54 -5.68 -24.78
CA TYR A 537 -5.84 -4.82 -23.84
C TYR A 537 -4.84 -3.90 -24.55
N ALA A 538 -3.93 -4.48 -25.35
CA ALA A 538 -2.91 -3.69 -26.04
C ALA A 538 -3.51 -2.66 -26.99
N ASN A 539 -4.49 -3.06 -27.82
CA ASN A 539 -5.15 -2.15 -28.77
C ASN A 539 -5.89 -1.02 -28.05
N LYS A 540 -6.51 -1.30 -26.90
CA LYS A 540 -7.22 -0.26 -26.16
C LYS A 540 -6.27 0.74 -25.51
N LEU A 541 -5.10 0.30 -25.07
CA LEU A 541 -4.06 1.20 -24.57
C LEU A 541 -3.39 2.00 -25.69
N GLY A 542 -3.16 1.39 -26.85
CA GLY A 542 -2.57 2.06 -28.02
C GLY A 542 -3.51 2.99 -28.79
N ASP A 543 -4.81 2.98 -28.49
CA ASP A 543 -5.79 3.89 -29.07
C ASP A 543 -5.42 5.34 -28.75
N GLU A 544 -5.49 6.28 -29.69
CA GLU A 544 -5.21 7.71 -29.39
C GLU A 544 -6.40 8.39 -28.69
N ASP A 545 -7.60 7.81 -28.81
CA ASP A 545 -8.78 8.33 -28.13
C ASP A 545 -8.63 8.21 -26.61
N GLN A 546 -8.93 9.29 -25.90
CA GLN A 546 -8.77 9.38 -24.44
C GLN A 546 -7.32 9.10 -23.97
N SER A 547 -6.31 9.34 -24.82
CA SER A 547 -4.90 9.23 -24.42
C SER A 547 -4.45 10.35 -23.49
N ALA A 548 -3.31 10.15 -22.82
CA ALA A 548 -2.77 11.03 -21.82
C ALA A 548 -2.64 12.50 -22.28
N LYS A 549 -3.17 13.44 -21.47
CA LYS A 549 -2.97 14.89 -21.63
C LYS A 549 -1.52 15.30 -21.40
N ILE A 550 -0.83 14.59 -20.50
CA ILE A 550 0.57 14.82 -20.19
C ILE A 550 1.29 13.49 -19.92
N GLY A 551 2.03 13.03 -20.93
CA GLY A 551 2.51 11.65 -20.95
C GLY A 551 3.65 11.26 -19.98
N SER A 552 4.30 12.21 -19.30
CA SER A 552 5.35 11.90 -18.33
C SER A 552 5.76 13.12 -17.50
N PHE A 553 6.44 12.88 -16.37
CA PHE A 553 7.07 13.92 -15.59
C PHE A 553 8.14 14.69 -16.39
N GLU A 554 8.89 14.00 -17.25
CA GLU A 554 9.89 14.65 -18.10
C GLU A 554 9.22 15.67 -19.05
N LYS A 555 8.12 15.28 -19.69
CA LYS A 555 7.35 16.19 -20.55
C LYS A 555 6.78 17.37 -19.76
N GLN A 556 6.34 17.13 -18.52
CA GLN A 556 5.86 18.17 -17.62
C GLN A 556 6.96 19.16 -17.22
N ARG A 557 8.14 18.66 -16.82
CA ARG A 557 9.31 19.50 -16.54
C ARG A 557 9.71 20.33 -17.74
N ARG A 558 9.72 19.76 -18.95
CA ARG A 558 10.03 20.53 -20.17
C ARG A 558 9.06 21.70 -20.37
N LYS A 559 7.75 21.49 -20.12
CA LYS A 559 6.73 22.55 -20.16
C LYS A 559 6.99 23.63 -19.12
N TRP A 560 7.36 23.28 -17.88
CA TRP A 560 7.61 24.26 -16.83
C TRP A 560 8.94 25.04 -17.00
N ASN A 561 9.86 24.55 -17.84
CA ASN A 561 11.14 25.22 -18.13
C ASN A 561 11.10 26.18 -19.32
N HIS A 562 10.09 26.11 -20.19
CA HIS A 562 10.03 26.89 -21.41
C HIS A 562 8.72 27.67 -21.51
N PRO A 563 8.74 28.91 -22.06
CA PRO A 563 7.51 29.65 -22.31
C PRO A 563 6.65 28.90 -23.33
N HIS A 564 5.36 28.75 -23.05
CA HIS A 564 4.43 28.20 -24.02
C HIS A 564 4.35 29.11 -25.25
N SER A 565 4.70 28.60 -26.44
CA SER A 565 4.29 29.27 -27.67
C SER A 565 2.76 29.28 -27.70
N LYS A 566 2.17 30.49 -27.65
CA LYS A 566 0.74 30.66 -27.92
C LYS A 566 0.49 30.12 -29.33
N LYS A 567 -0.15 28.96 -29.43
CA LYS A 567 -0.78 28.48 -30.66
C LYS A 567 -2.26 28.74 -30.56
#